data_AF-A0A537I6Z9-F1
#
_entry.id   AF-A0A537I6Z9-F1
#
_cell.length_a   1.000
_cell.length_b   1.000
_cell.length_c   1.000
_cell.angle_alpha   90.00
_cell.angle_beta   90.00
_cell.angle_gamma   90.00
#
_symmetry.space_group_name_H-M   'P 1'
#
loop_
_entity.id
_entity.type
_entity.pdbx_description
1 polymer ?
#
loop_
_entity_poly.entity_id
_entity_poly.type
_entity_poly.pdbx_seq_one_letter_code
_entity_poly.pdbx_strand_id
1 'polypeptide(L)'
;MSQPWMGAPNLPGIGGTSTSRYVALVAVLTAIFTAYGYISSIELRTVTRSLDLFFLLPAFFAILVSLTGKKWAGTILGTVIGLIFLGTPSAGSNFSPHITASVIVNGLVFDLYLQRSGGSLLDPSRKHLVLAGTLGNLAMAPTGLLVLQAVGVPSLAVIWTIALIGDTLVGAAGAFFGTIIVERVKGLQARRVLEAKSAVRVRV
;
A
#
# COMPACT_ATOMS: atom_id res chain seq x y z
N MET A 1 46.55 20.87 9.01
CA MET A 1 46.56 19.39 8.85
C MET A 1 45.23 18.86 9.37
N SER A 2 44.24 18.72 8.48
CA SER A 2 42.89 18.22 8.79
C SER A 2 42.84 16.72 8.48
N GLN A 3 42.39 15.92 9.45
CA GLN A 3 42.15 14.49 9.24
C GLN A 3 40.97 14.29 8.25
N PRO A 4 41.10 13.42 7.23
CA PRO A 4 39.95 13.04 6.43
C PRO A 4 39.09 12.07 7.25
N TRP A 5 37.83 12.46 7.41
CA TRP A 5 36.75 11.62 7.93
C TRP A 5 36.75 10.29 7.19
N MET A 6 37.22 9.23 7.86
CA MET A 6 37.12 7.86 7.35
C MET A 6 35.63 7.51 7.28
N GLY A 7 35.18 7.21 6.06
CA GLY A 7 33.81 6.84 5.77
C GLY A 7 33.32 5.75 6.72
N ALA A 8 32.11 5.96 7.23
CA ALA A 8 31.39 4.93 7.95
C ALA A 8 31.42 3.62 7.13
N PRO A 9 31.72 2.47 7.76
CA PRO A 9 31.73 1.20 7.06
C PRO A 9 30.33 0.94 6.50
N ASN A 10 30.23 0.89 5.17
CA ASN A 10 29.07 0.40 4.46
C ASN A 10 28.79 -1.02 4.96
N LEU A 11 27.78 -1.17 5.82
CA LEU A 11 27.28 -2.47 6.24
C LEU A 11 26.82 -3.23 4.99
N PRO A 12 27.48 -4.34 4.61
CA PRO A 12 27.08 -5.12 3.46
C PRO A 12 25.78 -5.86 3.83
N GLY A 13 24.66 -5.39 3.28
CA GLY A 13 23.35 -5.99 3.52
C GLY A 13 22.15 -5.10 3.17
N ILE A 14 22.32 -3.78 3.06
CA ILE A 14 21.25 -2.84 2.68
C ILE A 14 21.54 -2.31 1.27
N GLY A 15 21.70 -3.23 0.31
CA GLY A 15 21.68 -2.85 -1.11
C GLY A 15 20.24 -2.45 -1.47
N GLY A 16 20.06 -1.27 -2.09
CA GLY A 16 18.76 -0.83 -2.58
C GLY A 16 18.06 -1.97 -3.34
N THR A 17 16.77 -2.18 -3.06
CA THR A 17 16.08 -3.35 -3.61
C THR A 17 16.16 -3.36 -5.13
N SER A 18 16.61 -4.48 -5.70
CA SER A 18 16.68 -4.68 -7.15
C SER A 18 15.32 -4.41 -7.80
N THR A 19 15.34 -3.77 -8.97
CA THR A 19 14.15 -3.47 -9.77
C THR A 19 13.28 -4.70 -10.00
N SER A 20 13.86 -5.88 -10.15
CA SER A 20 13.11 -7.14 -10.30
C SER A 20 12.24 -7.47 -9.08
N ARG A 21 12.78 -7.29 -7.87
CA ARG A 21 12.03 -7.51 -6.62
C ARG A 21 10.87 -6.52 -6.48
N TYR A 22 11.08 -5.26 -6.85
CA TYR A 22 10.01 -4.26 -6.84
C TYR A 22 8.88 -4.63 -7.81
N VAL A 23 9.22 -4.96 -9.06
CA VAL A 23 8.24 -5.36 -10.07
C VAL A 23 7.49 -6.62 -9.64
N ALA A 24 8.19 -7.61 -9.07
CA ALA A 24 7.56 -8.83 -8.55
C ALA A 24 6.58 -8.53 -7.41
N LEU A 25 6.93 -7.65 -6.47
CA LEU A 25 6.03 -7.25 -5.39
C LEU A 25 4.79 -6.50 -5.93
N VAL A 26 4.98 -5.57 -6.87
CA VAL A 26 3.84 -4.89 -7.52
C VAL A 26 2.94 -5.91 -8.19
N ALA A 27 3.48 -6.84 -8.98
CA ALA A 27 2.71 -7.86 -9.66
C ALA A 27 1.94 -8.77 -8.70
N VAL A 28 2.60 -9.29 -7.65
CA VAL A 28 1.97 -10.18 -6.67
C VAL A 28 0.89 -9.46 -5.87
N LEU A 29 1.17 -8.26 -5.34
CA LEU A 29 0.19 -7.49 -4.56
C LEU A 29 -1.00 -7.07 -5.43
N THR A 30 -0.75 -6.69 -6.69
CA THR A 30 -1.82 -6.42 -7.66
C THR A 30 -2.68 -7.66 -7.88
N ALA A 31 -2.06 -8.81 -8.19
CA ALA A 31 -2.78 -10.04 -8.44
C ALA A 31 -3.63 -10.47 -7.24
N ILE A 32 -3.09 -10.38 -6.02
CA ILE A 32 -3.83 -10.67 -4.78
C ILE A 32 -4.99 -9.69 -4.62
N PHE A 33 -4.76 -8.39 -4.79
CA PHE A 33 -5.80 -7.39 -4.63
C PHE A 33 -6.93 -7.58 -5.66
N THR A 34 -6.60 -7.82 -6.92
CA THR A 34 -7.59 -8.03 -7.98
C THR A 34 -8.37 -9.32 -7.77
N ALA A 35 -7.70 -10.44 -7.48
CA ALA A 35 -8.37 -11.72 -7.26
C ALA A 35 -9.30 -11.65 -6.03
N TYR A 36 -8.81 -11.10 -4.92
CA TYR A 36 -9.60 -10.89 -3.73
C TYR A 36 -10.73 -9.88 -3.96
N GLY A 37 -10.49 -8.80 -4.71
CA GLY A 37 -11.49 -7.82 -5.09
C GLY A 37 -12.63 -8.40 -5.92
N TYR A 38 -12.32 -9.32 -6.83
CA TYR A 38 -13.33 -10.05 -7.58
C TYR A 38 -14.19 -10.91 -6.66
N ILE A 39 -13.57 -11.73 -5.80
CA ILE A 39 -14.28 -12.59 -4.84
C ILE A 39 -15.13 -11.75 -3.88
N SER A 40 -14.54 -10.70 -3.30
CA SER A 40 -15.20 -9.78 -2.38
C SER A 40 -16.41 -9.10 -3.03
N SER A 41 -16.29 -8.71 -4.32
CA SER A 41 -17.40 -8.08 -5.05
C SER A 41 -18.61 -8.99 -5.27
N ILE A 42 -18.39 -10.30 -5.33
CA ILE A 42 -19.43 -11.33 -5.55
C ILE A 42 -20.00 -11.80 -4.21
N GLU A 43 -19.14 -12.17 -3.27
CA GLU A 43 -19.53 -12.92 -2.06
C GLU A 43 -19.71 -12.02 -0.83
N LEU A 44 -18.92 -10.94 -0.72
CA LEU A 44 -18.80 -10.17 0.52
C LEU A 44 -19.38 -8.77 0.43
N ARG A 45 -19.63 -8.24 -0.78
CA ARG A 45 -20.06 -6.84 -0.98
C ARG A 45 -21.30 -6.46 -0.18
N THR A 46 -22.26 -7.36 -0.07
CA THR A 46 -23.50 -7.18 0.70
C THR A 46 -23.27 -7.17 2.22
N VAL A 47 -22.22 -7.84 2.69
CA VAL A 47 -21.89 -8.02 4.12
C VAL A 47 -20.87 -7.00 4.60
N THR A 48 -19.76 -6.83 3.87
CA THR A 48 -18.63 -5.97 4.25
C THR A 48 -18.71 -4.57 3.67
N ARG A 49 -19.62 -4.30 2.72
CA ARG A 49 -19.65 -3.05 1.94
C ARG A 49 -18.29 -2.71 1.32
N SER A 50 -17.50 -3.74 0.99
CA SER A 50 -16.13 -3.63 0.45
C SER A 50 -15.10 -3.02 1.41
N LEU A 51 -15.39 -2.89 2.71
CA LEU A 51 -14.44 -2.40 3.74
C LEU A 51 -13.14 -3.20 3.76
N ASP A 52 -13.19 -4.48 3.43
CA ASP A 52 -12.04 -5.35 3.27
C ASP A 52 -11.05 -4.88 2.18
N LEU A 53 -11.54 -4.29 1.09
CA LEU A 53 -10.67 -3.70 0.05
C LEU A 53 -10.06 -2.37 0.50
N PHE A 54 -10.83 -1.56 1.21
CA PHE A 54 -10.33 -0.34 1.85
C PHE A 54 -9.28 -0.63 2.93
N PHE A 55 -9.32 -1.81 3.55
CA PHE A 55 -8.31 -2.29 4.48
C PHE A 55 -7.04 -2.78 3.77
N LEU A 56 -7.21 -3.65 2.77
CA LEU A 56 -6.09 -4.30 2.08
C LEU A 56 -5.21 -3.31 1.32
N LEU A 57 -5.82 -2.28 0.71
CA LEU A 57 -5.09 -1.36 -0.14
C LEU A 57 -3.98 -0.58 0.62
N PRO A 58 -4.26 0.10 1.76
CA PRO A 58 -3.21 0.72 2.59
C PRO A 58 -2.23 -0.28 3.19
N ALA A 59 -2.66 -1.51 3.49
CA ALA A 59 -1.75 -2.56 3.95
C ALA A 59 -0.70 -2.86 2.87
N PHE A 60 -1.12 -2.99 1.61
CA PHE A 60 -0.23 -3.26 0.49
C PHE A 60 0.68 -2.08 0.19
N PHE A 61 0.20 -0.84 0.30
CA PHE A 61 1.04 0.35 0.17
C PHE A 61 2.14 0.38 1.24
N ALA A 62 1.77 0.14 2.50
CA ALA A 62 2.73 0.09 3.61
C ALA A 62 3.77 -1.02 3.41
N ILE A 63 3.36 -2.21 2.97
CA ILE A 63 4.26 -3.32 2.66
C ILE A 63 5.21 -2.95 1.51
N LEU A 64 4.67 -2.46 0.40
CA LEU A 64 5.45 -2.20 -0.80
C LEU A 64 6.49 -1.10 -0.56
N VAL A 65 6.10 0.04 0.02
CA VAL A 65 7.03 1.13 0.34
C VAL A 65 8.09 0.65 1.33
N SER A 66 7.70 0.01 2.44
CA SER A 66 8.66 -0.33 3.50
C SER A 66 9.63 -1.45 3.11
N LEU A 67 9.25 -2.32 2.17
CA LEU A 67 10.13 -3.38 1.67
C LEU A 67 11.03 -2.94 0.52
N THR A 68 10.71 -1.84 -0.17
CA THR A 68 11.42 -1.43 -1.40
C THR A 68 12.06 -0.04 -1.31
N GLY A 69 11.61 0.79 -0.38
CA GLY A 69 12.03 2.19 -0.23
C GLY A 69 11.75 3.06 -1.45
N LYS A 70 10.94 2.60 -2.41
CA LYS A 70 10.69 3.33 -3.65
C LYS A 70 9.66 4.44 -3.45
N LYS A 71 9.98 5.61 -4.00
CA LYS A 71 9.02 6.70 -4.16
C LYS A 71 7.92 6.28 -5.13
N TRP A 72 6.72 6.82 -4.93
CA TRP A 72 5.56 6.59 -5.79
C TRP A 72 5.07 5.13 -5.87
N ALA A 73 5.52 4.27 -4.96
CA ALA A 73 5.20 2.86 -5.02
C ALA A 73 3.71 2.58 -4.80
N GLY A 74 3.08 3.29 -3.86
CA GLY A 74 1.64 3.18 -3.62
C GLY A 74 0.83 3.66 -4.82
N THR A 75 1.21 4.78 -5.42
CA THR A 75 0.59 5.38 -6.61
C THR A 75 0.69 4.46 -7.81
N ILE A 76 1.85 3.86 -8.06
CA ILE A 76 2.04 2.90 -9.15
C ILE A 76 1.15 1.68 -8.94
N LEU A 77 1.16 1.10 -7.73
CA LEU A 77 0.32 -0.06 -7.40
C LEU A 77 -1.17 0.28 -7.57
N GLY A 78 -1.63 1.41 -7.02
CA GLY A 78 -3.00 1.89 -7.15
C GLY A 78 -3.40 2.13 -8.60
N THR A 79 -2.51 2.69 -9.43
CA THR A 79 -2.75 2.90 -10.86
C THR A 79 -2.90 1.59 -11.61
N VAL A 80 -2.00 0.63 -11.38
CA VAL A 80 -2.08 -0.69 -12.02
C VAL A 80 -3.38 -1.40 -11.64
N ILE A 81 -3.73 -1.40 -10.35
CA ILE A 81 -5.00 -1.94 -9.85
C ILE A 81 -6.19 -1.22 -10.52
N GLY A 82 -6.16 0.11 -10.56
CA GLY A 82 -7.22 0.92 -11.13
C GLY A 82 -7.44 0.68 -12.62
N LEU A 83 -6.37 0.49 -13.40
CA LEU A 83 -6.45 0.14 -14.82
C LEU A 83 -7.02 -1.25 -15.04
N ILE A 84 -6.65 -2.22 -14.19
CA ILE A 84 -7.25 -3.56 -14.24
C ILE A 84 -8.74 -3.47 -13.99
N PHE A 85 -9.20 -2.82 -12.91
CA PHE A 85 -10.63 -2.66 -12.64
C PHE A 85 -11.38 -1.84 -13.70
N LEU A 86 -10.68 -0.95 -14.42
CA LEU A 86 -11.26 -0.24 -15.55
C LEU A 86 -11.54 -1.17 -16.73
N GLY A 87 -10.60 -2.08 -17.03
CA GLY A 87 -10.70 -3.04 -18.14
C GLY A 87 -11.40 -4.36 -17.81
N THR A 88 -11.68 -4.64 -16.54
CA THR A 88 -12.35 -5.87 -16.11
C THR A 88 -13.85 -5.62 -15.91
N PRO A 89 -14.74 -6.42 -16.51
CA PRO A 89 -16.16 -6.39 -16.17
C PRO A 89 -16.33 -6.78 -14.70
N SER A 90 -16.57 -5.81 -13.83
CA SER A 90 -17.02 -6.11 -12.47
C SER A 90 -18.51 -6.49 -12.52
N ALA A 91 -18.95 -7.35 -11.60
CA ALA A 91 -20.28 -8.00 -11.58
C ALA A 91 -21.52 -7.06 -11.50
N GLY A 92 -21.38 -5.76 -11.79
CA GLY A 92 -22.50 -4.82 -11.82
C GLY A 92 -22.35 -3.61 -12.75
N SER A 93 -21.16 -3.33 -13.32
CA SER A 93 -21.02 -2.37 -14.42
C SER A 93 -19.74 -2.62 -15.22
N ASN A 94 -19.88 -2.59 -16.55
CA ASN A 94 -18.74 -2.40 -17.45
C ASN A 94 -18.23 -0.98 -17.19
N PHE A 95 -16.94 -0.82 -16.90
CA PHE A 95 -16.28 0.43 -16.49
C PHE A 95 -16.69 0.94 -15.09
N SER A 96 -15.74 0.91 -14.16
CA SER A 96 -15.86 1.50 -12.83
C SER A 96 -14.87 2.66 -12.65
N PRO A 97 -15.06 3.82 -13.34
CA PRO A 97 -14.15 4.96 -13.26
C PRO A 97 -14.01 5.51 -11.84
N HIS A 98 -15.05 5.38 -11.02
CA HIS A 98 -15.02 5.75 -9.62
C HIS A 98 -14.00 4.92 -8.81
N ILE A 99 -13.86 3.62 -9.08
CA ILE A 99 -12.86 2.76 -8.43
C ILE A 99 -11.47 3.19 -8.86
N THR A 100 -11.24 3.33 -10.17
CA THR A 100 -9.95 3.74 -10.74
C THR A 100 -9.46 5.07 -10.16
N ALA A 101 -10.31 6.11 -10.18
CA ALA A 101 -9.96 7.42 -9.62
C ALA A 101 -9.65 7.32 -8.11
N SER A 102 -10.47 6.58 -7.37
CA SER A 102 -10.33 6.39 -5.93
C SER A 102 -8.98 5.76 -5.56
N VAL A 103 -8.60 4.65 -6.18
CA VAL A 103 -7.36 3.94 -5.83
C VAL A 103 -6.11 4.73 -6.24
N ILE A 104 -6.17 5.49 -7.33
CA ILE A 104 -5.08 6.38 -7.76
C ILE A 104 -4.89 7.50 -6.76
N VAL A 105 -5.97 8.20 -6.38
CA VAL A 105 -5.91 9.29 -5.40
C VAL A 105 -5.42 8.80 -4.05
N ASN A 106 -5.85 7.60 -3.63
CA ASN A 106 -5.36 6.99 -2.40
C ASN A 106 -3.83 6.84 -2.41
N GLY A 107 -3.29 6.17 -3.44
CA GLY A 107 -1.85 5.96 -3.58
C GLY A 107 -1.08 7.29 -3.68
N LEU A 108 -1.64 8.27 -4.40
CA LEU A 108 -1.05 9.60 -4.55
C LEU A 108 -0.90 10.31 -3.21
N VAL A 109 -1.98 10.38 -2.42
CA VAL A 109 -1.98 11.05 -1.11
C VAL A 109 -1.09 10.31 -0.13
N PHE A 110 -1.12 8.97 -0.14
CA PHE A 110 -0.24 8.12 0.66
C PHE A 110 1.24 8.44 0.41
N ASP A 111 1.67 8.41 -0.87
CA ASP A 111 3.06 8.67 -1.24
C ASP A 111 3.48 10.12 -1.01
N LEU A 112 2.61 11.09 -1.29
CA LEU A 112 2.87 12.51 -1.05
C LEU A 112 3.09 12.78 0.44
N TYR A 113 2.26 12.20 1.30
CA TYR A 113 2.41 12.34 2.75
C TYR A 113 3.75 11.75 3.22
N LEU A 114 4.08 10.52 2.82
CA LEU A 114 5.33 9.88 3.24
C LEU A 114 6.56 10.66 2.77
N GLN A 115 6.54 11.13 1.53
CA GLN A 115 7.64 11.94 0.99
C GLN A 115 7.84 13.27 1.74
N ARG A 116 6.76 13.87 2.25
CA ARG A 116 6.82 15.11 3.05
C ARG A 116 7.15 14.90 4.52
N SER A 117 6.93 13.69 5.05
CA SER A 117 7.11 13.38 6.47
C SER A 117 8.58 13.34 6.94
N GLY A 118 9.56 13.53 6.04
CA GLY A 118 10.94 13.84 6.40
C GLY A 118 11.80 12.64 6.84
N GLY A 119 11.37 11.40 6.61
CA GLY A 119 12.09 10.18 6.98
C GLY A 119 12.60 9.35 5.80
N SER A 120 13.42 8.33 6.10
CA SER A 120 13.84 7.33 5.10
C SER A 120 12.66 6.45 4.70
N LEU A 121 12.44 6.28 3.40
CA LEU A 121 11.42 5.36 2.87
C LEU A 121 11.79 3.88 3.04
N LEU A 122 13.05 3.56 3.34
CA LEU A 122 13.48 2.19 3.64
C LEU A 122 13.06 1.74 5.05
N ASP A 123 12.86 2.71 5.94
CA ASP A 123 12.39 2.45 7.30
C ASP A 123 11.43 3.55 7.78
N PRO A 124 10.26 3.68 7.14
CA PRO A 124 9.30 4.69 7.50
C PRO A 124 8.71 4.35 8.87
N SER A 125 8.59 5.35 9.74
CA SER A 125 7.96 5.15 11.05
C SER A 125 6.55 4.61 10.91
N ARG A 126 6.18 3.64 11.76
CA ARG A 126 4.83 3.09 11.84
C ARG A 126 3.77 4.19 11.91
N LYS A 127 4.01 5.26 12.68
CA LYS A 127 3.11 6.41 12.78
C LYS A 127 2.85 7.06 11.43
N HIS A 128 3.90 7.27 10.63
CA HIS A 128 3.77 7.88 9.31
C HIS A 128 3.10 6.97 8.29
N LEU A 129 3.34 5.65 8.35
CA LEU A 129 2.62 4.68 7.53
C LEU A 129 1.11 4.68 7.83
N VAL A 130 0.75 4.66 9.11
CA VAL A 130 -0.65 4.71 9.54
C VAL A 130 -1.31 6.01 9.09
N LEU A 131 -0.68 7.16 9.34
CA LEU A 131 -1.21 8.46 8.90
C LEU A 131 -1.33 8.56 7.38
N ALA A 132 -0.36 8.02 6.63
CA ALA A 132 -0.43 7.95 5.17
C ALA A 132 -1.65 7.13 4.71
N GLY A 133 -1.90 5.97 5.34
CA GLY A 133 -3.06 5.12 5.06
C GLY A 133 -4.39 5.79 5.43
N THR A 134 -4.44 6.46 6.58
CA THR A 134 -5.60 7.24 7.02
C THR A 134 -5.95 8.35 6.01
N LEU A 135 -4.96 9.16 5.62
CA LEU A 135 -5.15 10.27 4.69
C LEU A 135 -5.45 9.79 3.27
N GLY A 136 -4.79 8.71 2.83
CA GLY A 136 -5.06 8.07 1.54
C GLY A 136 -6.51 7.62 1.43
N ASN A 137 -7.02 6.89 2.44
CA ASN A 137 -8.42 6.46 2.45
C ASN A 137 -9.40 7.64 2.63
N LEU A 138 -9.05 8.65 3.43
CA LEU A 138 -9.86 9.86 3.55
C LEU A 138 -9.99 10.59 2.21
N ALA A 139 -8.95 10.61 1.38
CA ALA A 139 -9.01 11.21 0.04
C ALA A 139 -9.74 10.30 -0.96
N MET A 140 -9.61 8.99 -0.80
CA MET A 140 -10.28 7.98 -1.62
C MET A 140 -11.81 8.08 -1.54
N ALA A 141 -12.36 8.19 -0.33
CA ALA A 141 -13.80 8.23 -0.08
C ALA A 141 -14.56 9.34 -0.85
N PRO A 142 -14.21 10.64 -0.73
CA PRO A 142 -14.88 11.70 -1.48
C PRO A 142 -14.61 11.60 -2.97
N THR A 143 -13.43 11.12 -3.40
CA THR A 143 -13.13 10.90 -4.82
C THR A 143 -14.12 9.92 -5.45
N GLY A 144 -14.33 8.77 -4.81
CA GLY A 144 -15.26 7.76 -5.31
C GLY A 144 -16.69 8.26 -5.34
N LEU A 145 -17.14 8.94 -4.27
CA LEU A 145 -18.49 9.48 -4.17
C LEU A 145 -18.76 10.59 -5.19
N LEU A 146 -17.81 11.50 -5.43
CA LEU A 146 -17.96 12.57 -6.42
C LEU A 146 -18.01 12.02 -7.84
N VAL A 147 -17.18 11.03 -8.18
CA VAL A 147 -17.22 10.40 -9.51
C VAL A 147 -18.52 9.62 -9.71
N LEU A 148 -19.05 8.94 -8.68
CA LEU A 148 -20.36 8.28 -8.73
C LEU A 148 -21.50 9.29 -8.94
N GLN A 149 -21.47 10.41 -8.22
CA GLN A 149 -22.46 11.49 -8.41
C GLN A 149 -22.39 12.09 -9.82
N ALA A 150 -21.18 12.29 -10.35
CA ALA A 150 -20.98 12.82 -11.70
C ALA A 150 -21.57 11.94 -12.81
N VAL A 151 -21.71 10.63 -12.57
CA VAL A 151 -22.38 9.70 -13.49
C VAL A 151 -23.86 9.45 -13.15
N GLY A 152 -24.45 10.31 -12.32
CA GLY A 152 -25.89 10.32 -12.05
C GLY A 152 -26.36 9.40 -10.91
N VAL A 153 -25.45 8.84 -10.11
CA VAL A 153 -25.83 8.01 -8.95
C VAL A 153 -26.11 8.93 -7.74
N PRO A 154 -27.36 9.01 -7.26
CA PRO A 154 -27.67 9.81 -6.07
C PRO A 154 -26.99 9.22 -4.83
N SER A 155 -26.43 10.09 -3.98
CA SER A 155 -25.78 9.69 -2.74
C SER A 155 -26.39 10.42 -1.56
N LEU A 156 -26.79 9.67 -0.53
CA LEU A 156 -27.35 10.17 0.72
C LEU A 156 -26.24 10.69 1.64
N ALA A 157 -26.55 11.70 2.46
CA ALA A 157 -25.60 12.26 3.44
C ALA A 157 -25.03 11.19 4.39
N VAL A 158 -25.83 10.18 4.75
CA VAL A 158 -25.39 9.05 5.59
C VAL A 158 -24.26 8.25 4.94
N ILE A 159 -24.28 8.07 3.61
CA ILE A 159 -23.23 7.33 2.89
C ILE A 159 -21.91 8.12 2.95
N TRP A 160 -21.98 9.44 2.82
CA TRP A 160 -20.81 10.31 2.99
C TRP A 160 -20.21 10.19 4.39
N THR A 161 -21.02 10.26 5.44
CA THR A 161 -20.53 10.13 6.82
C THR A 161 -19.88 8.77 7.06
N ILE A 162 -20.51 7.69 6.60
CA ILE A 162 -19.97 6.33 6.74
C ILE A 162 -18.65 6.20 5.98
N ALA A 163 -18.56 6.68 4.75
CA ALA A 163 -17.33 6.59 3.96
C ALA A 163 -16.19 7.43 4.57
N LEU A 164 -16.47 8.69 4.93
CA LEU A 164 -15.45 9.61 5.48
C LEU A 164 -14.91 9.19 6.85
N ILE A 165 -15.69 8.50 7.66
CA ILE A 165 -15.24 8.02 8.98
C ILE A 165 -14.77 6.57 8.88
N GLY A 166 -15.61 5.71 8.33
CA GLY A 166 -15.38 4.27 8.23
C GLY A 166 -14.14 3.95 7.40
N ASP A 167 -14.07 4.44 6.15
CA ASP A 167 -12.97 4.10 5.25
C ASP A 167 -11.64 4.64 5.79
N THR A 168 -11.66 5.81 6.42
CA THR A 168 -10.50 6.42 7.07
C THR A 168 -9.97 5.60 8.24
N LEU A 169 -10.85 5.11 9.12
CA LEU A 169 -10.47 4.22 10.23
C LEU A 169 -9.95 2.88 9.71
N VAL A 170 -10.62 2.32 8.70
CA VAL A 170 -10.23 1.07 8.06
C VAL A 170 -8.86 1.22 7.38
N GLY A 171 -8.58 2.37 6.77
CA GLY A 171 -7.28 2.63 6.17
C GLY A 171 -6.15 2.75 7.18
N ALA A 172 -6.43 3.35 8.34
CA ALA A 172 -5.50 3.36 9.46
C ALA A 172 -5.17 1.93 9.93
N ALA A 173 -6.20 1.10 10.10
CA ALA A 173 -6.06 -0.30 10.51
C ALA A 173 -5.30 -1.12 9.47
N GLY A 174 -5.59 -0.93 8.18
CA GLY A 174 -4.90 -1.58 7.07
C GLY A 174 -3.42 -1.24 7.03
N ALA A 175 -3.08 0.04 7.07
CA ALA A 175 -1.69 0.48 7.10
C ALA A 175 -0.95 -0.04 8.35
N PHE A 176 -1.59 0.00 9.52
CA PHE A 176 -1.03 -0.57 10.75
C PHE A 176 -0.74 -2.07 10.59
N PHE A 177 -1.68 -2.84 10.05
CA PHE A 177 -1.49 -4.26 9.77
C PHE A 177 -0.34 -4.50 8.79
N GLY A 178 -0.23 -3.68 7.74
CA GLY A 178 0.91 -3.71 6.82
C GLY A 178 2.25 -3.53 7.53
N THR A 179 2.33 -2.65 8.54
CA THR A 179 3.56 -2.46 9.34
C THR A 179 3.97 -3.72 10.11
N ILE A 180 3.00 -4.45 10.67
CA ILE A 180 3.25 -5.70 11.40
C ILE A 180 3.80 -6.77 10.45
N ILE A 181 3.24 -6.87 9.25
CA ILE A 181 3.74 -7.80 8.23
C ILE A 181 5.19 -7.46 7.87
N VAL A 182 5.50 -6.18 7.65
CA VAL A 182 6.86 -5.73 7.31
C VAL A 182 7.86 -6.09 8.40
N GLU A 183 7.54 -5.82 9.66
CA GLU A 183 8.39 -6.18 10.80
C GLU A 183 8.66 -7.69 10.84
N ARG A 184 7.62 -8.50 10.61
CA ARG A 184 7.76 -9.96 10.57
C ARG A 184 8.66 -10.41 9.42
N VAL A 185 8.48 -9.85 8.23
CA VAL A 185 9.29 -10.19 7.04
C VAL A 185 10.75 -9.77 7.24
N LYS A 186 11.01 -8.54 7.71
CA LYS A 186 12.37 -8.05 8.00
C LYS A 186 13.05 -8.92 9.06
N GLY A 187 12.34 -9.30 10.13
CA GLY A 187 12.86 -10.19 11.17
C GLY A 187 13.25 -11.57 10.65
N LEU A 188 12.42 -12.17 9.79
CA LEU A 188 12.74 -13.45 9.14
C LEU A 188 13.96 -13.35 8.21
N GLN A 189 14.11 -12.24 7.48
CA GLN A 189 15.28 -12.00 6.63
C GLN A 189 16.55 -11.87 7.46
N ALA A 190 16.52 -11.10 8.54
CA ALA A 190 17.66 -10.94 9.44
C ALA A 190 18.11 -12.29 10.01
N ARG A 191 17.18 -13.14 10.45
CA ARG A 191 17.48 -14.49 10.95
C ARG A 191 18.17 -15.37 9.89
N ARG A 192 17.65 -15.40 8.66
CA ARG A 192 18.27 -16.19 7.57
C ARG A 192 19.69 -15.73 7.24
N VAL A 193 19.94 -14.43 7.28
CA VAL A 193 21.29 -13.86 7.05
C VAL A 193 22.25 -14.28 8.17
N LEU A 194 21.78 -14.29 9.42
CA LEU A 194 22.59 -14.74 10.56
C LEU A 194 22.90 -16.24 10.45
N GLU A 195 21.91 -17.07 10.12
CA GLU A 195 22.08 -18.52 9.92
C GLU A 195 23.08 -18.81 8.79
N ALA A 196 22.98 -18.10 7.66
CA ALA A 196 23.92 -18.23 6.55
C ALA A 196 25.36 -17.82 6.96
N LYS A 197 25.52 -16.72 7.71
CA LYS A 197 26.84 -16.29 8.21
C LYS A 197 27.44 -17.30 9.19
N SER A 198 26.64 -17.90 10.07
CA SER A 198 27.12 -18.94 10.98
C SER A 198 27.55 -20.21 10.24
N ALA A 199 26.81 -20.62 9.21
CA ALA A 199 27.14 -21.82 8.42
C ALA A 199 28.46 -21.67 7.63
N VAL A 200 28.76 -20.45 7.16
CA VAL A 200 30.03 -20.14 6.47
C VAL A 200 31.21 -20.16 7.42
N ARG A 201 31.07 -19.64 8.66
CA ARG A 201 32.16 -19.63 9.65
C ARG A 201 32.58 -21.01 10.15
N VAL A 202 31.70 -22.01 10.08
CA VAL A 202 31.99 -23.38 10.52
C VAL A 202 32.76 -24.18 9.45
N ARG A 203 32.83 -23.70 8.21
CA ARG A 203 33.52 -24.37 7.09
C ARG A 203 34.94 -23.83 6.82
N VAL A 204 35.52 -23.05 7.72
CA VAL A 204 36.88 -22.50 7.60
C VAL A 204 37.79 -23.14 8.64
#